data_AF-A0AAV1V7Q1-F1
#
_entry.id   AF-A0AAV1V7Q1-F1
#
_cell.length_a   1.000
_cell.length_b   1.000
_cell.length_c   1.000
_cell.angle_alpha   90.00
_cell.angle_beta   90.00
_cell.angle_gamma   90.00
#
_symmetry.space_group_name_H-M   'P 1'
#
loop_
_entity.id
_entity.type
_entity.pdbx_description
1 polymer ?
#
loop_
_entity_poly.entity_id
_entity_poly.type
_entity_poly.pdbx_seq_one_letter_code
_entity_poly.pdbx_strand_id
1 'polypeptide(L)'
;MSTYVVQGLTHFLSHPALWRTALCPFLSTLLVAIAAIVVLLSVALRPQADSLEDAGVPLWLSWLLAVTLVLVEILIVTFAYKLLVMGHYQDKIFEQVMVARGYKDLVENTSQHAGWAWSCRSCCRVSVWRRLTLLVATLPLNMLPIVGSVIYAWKNGTILAWEYHLLYFEFKHLSYEEQRAFIEKHKVQYSSFGMQALLLEMMPVIGSVFVFTNAVGAALFAAHLEDEEDYDRVQGGGVQPGWDKSKCADSSAYNYSNVPSGGMV
;
A
#
# COMPACT_ATOMS: atom_id res chain seq x y z
N MET A 1 7.04 13.32 19.14
CA MET A 1 7.34 13.13 17.70
C MET A 1 7.06 11.68 17.38
N SER A 2 6.28 11.38 16.34
CA SER A 2 6.04 9.99 15.91
C SER A 2 7.40 9.37 15.56
N THR A 3 7.84 8.36 16.31
CA THR A 3 9.05 7.57 16.04
C THR A 3 8.71 6.25 15.32
N TYR A 4 7.49 6.12 14.80
CA TYR A 4 6.99 4.88 14.19
C TYR A 4 7.79 4.44 12.97
N VAL A 5 8.35 5.38 12.20
CA VAL A 5 9.24 5.04 11.08
C VAL A 5 10.54 4.39 11.56
N VAL A 6 11.13 4.93 12.63
CA VAL A 6 12.35 4.36 13.23
C VAL A 6 12.03 3.03 13.91
N GLN A 7 10.91 2.93 14.61
CA GLN A 7 10.44 1.68 15.22
C GLN A 7 10.13 0.61 14.16
N GLY A 8 9.53 0.99 13.03
CA GLY A 8 9.28 0.11 11.90
C GLY A 8 10.59 -0.43 11.32
N LEU A 9 11.59 0.43 11.15
CA LEU A 9 12.93 0.04 10.70
C LEU A 9 13.62 -0.91 11.68
N THR A 10 13.65 -0.59 12.98
CA THR A 10 14.29 -1.46 13.98
C THR A 10 13.57 -2.78 14.13
N HIS A 11 12.23 -2.78 14.08
CA HIS A 11 11.42 -3.99 14.15
C HIS A 11 11.61 -4.87 12.92
N PHE A 12 11.65 -4.27 11.72
CA PHE A 12 11.95 -4.97 10.48
C PHE A 12 13.34 -5.61 10.50
N LEU A 13 14.36 -4.89 10.98
CA LEU A 13 15.72 -5.42 11.10
C LEU A 13 15.84 -6.55 12.14
N SER A 14 15.01 -6.54 13.18
CA SER A 14 15.07 -7.53 14.27
C SER A 14 14.31 -8.83 13.97
N HIS A 15 13.40 -8.84 12.98
CA HIS A 15 12.58 -10.00 12.65
C HIS A 15 12.91 -10.55 11.24
N PRO A 16 13.82 -11.54 11.13
CA PRO A 16 14.26 -12.07 9.83
C PRO A 16 13.13 -12.80 9.07
N ALA A 17 12.04 -13.18 9.74
CA ALA A 17 10.85 -13.72 9.09
C ALA A 17 10.23 -12.73 8.09
N LEU A 18 10.24 -11.43 8.40
CA LEU A 18 9.72 -10.37 7.53
C LEU A 18 10.56 -10.19 6.26
N TRP A 19 11.86 -10.49 6.32
CA TRP A 19 12.76 -10.34 5.18
C TRP A 19 12.43 -11.32 4.06
N ARG A 20 11.93 -12.51 4.38
CA ARG A 20 11.48 -13.47 3.36
C ARG A 20 10.27 -12.94 2.60
N THR A 21 9.31 -12.37 3.34
CA THR A 21 8.11 -11.73 2.75
C THR A 21 8.48 -10.51 1.92
N ALA A 22 9.47 -9.72 2.36
CA ALA A 22 9.95 -8.53 1.62
C ALA A 22 10.83 -8.87 0.41
N LEU A 23 11.60 -9.97 0.45
CA LEU A 23 12.46 -10.40 -0.67
C LEU A 23 11.66 -11.02 -1.82
N CYS A 24 10.54 -11.68 -1.50
CA CYS A 24 9.67 -12.32 -2.48
C CYS A 24 9.18 -11.38 -3.62
N PRO A 25 8.65 -10.17 -3.35
CA PRO A 25 8.26 -9.24 -4.39
C PRO A 25 9.44 -8.83 -5.27
N PHE A 26 10.62 -8.57 -4.70
CA PHE A 26 11.81 -8.23 -5.49
C PHE A 26 12.19 -9.34 -6.47
N LEU A 27 12.24 -10.59 -6.00
CA LEU A 27 12.53 -11.74 -6.85
C LEU A 27 11.46 -11.92 -7.94
N SER A 28 10.19 -11.75 -7.59
CA SER A 28 9.09 -11.86 -8.55
C SER A 28 9.14 -10.76 -9.62
N THR A 29 9.47 -9.51 -9.24
CA THR A 29 9.61 -8.39 -10.19
C THR A 29 10.79 -8.59 -11.12
N LEU A 30 11.90 -9.15 -10.63
CA LEU A 30 13.06 -9.49 -11.46
C LEU A 30 12.69 -10.56 -12.49
N LEU A 31 11.97 -11.61 -12.06
CA LEU A 31 11.52 -12.67 -12.95
C LEU A 31 10.58 -12.14 -14.04
N VAL A 32 9.61 -11.31 -13.68
CA VAL A 32 8.69 -10.68 -14.64
C VAL A 32 9.43 -9.75 -15.59
N ALA A 33 10.42 -8.99 -15.12
CA ALA A 33 11.23 -8.14 -15.99
C ALA A 33 12.00 -8.96 -17.03
N ILE A 34 12.65 -10.05 -16.61
CA ILE A 34 13.35 -10.95 -17.53
C ILE A 34 12.37 -11.57 -18.53
N ALA A 35 11.23 -12.08 -18.07
CA ALA A 35 10.22 -12.67 -18.93
C ALA A 35 9.66 -11.64 -19.94
N ALA A 36 9.37 -10.42 -19.49
CA ALA A 36 8.88 -9.34 -20.36
C ALA A 36 9.91 -8.99 -21.45
N ILE A 37 11.20 -8.89 -21.09
CA ILE A 37 12.28 -8.65 -22.05
C ILE A 37 12.33 -9.77 -23.09
N VAL A 38 12.36 -11.03 -22.65
CA VAL A 38 12.47 -12.18 -23.57
C VAL A 38 11.26 -12.26 -24.49
N VAL A 39 10.05 -12.15 -23.95
CA VAL A 39 8.81 -12.30 -24.73
C VAL A 39 8.61 -11.13 -25.68
N LEU A 40 8.75 -9.88 -25.22
CA LEU A 40 8.48 -8.72 -26.06
C LEU A 40 9.56 -8.52 -27.14
N LEU A 41 10.84 -8.81 -26.85
CA LEU A 41 11.87 -8.76 -27.90
C LEU A 41 11.74 -9.90 -28.90
N SER A 42 11.32 -11.10 -28.49
CA SER A 42 11.19 -12.23 -29.41
C SER A 42 9.92 -12.16 -30.26
N VAL A 43 8.81 -11.70 -29.68
CA VAL A 43 7.49 -11.73 -30.32
C VAL A 43 7.08 -10.38 -30.89
N ALA A 44 7.29 -9.27 -30.17
CA ALA A 44 6.75 -7.96 -30.55
C ALA A 44 7.68 -7.14 -31.45
N LEU A 45 9.00 -7.30 -31.31
CA LEU A 45 9.97 -6.46 -32.03
C LEU A 45 9.84 -6.52 -33.55
N ARG A 46 9.79 -7.72 -34.13
CA ARG A 46 9.66 -7.91 -35.58
C ARG A 46 8.34 -7.37 -36.14
N PRO A 47 7.16 -7.79 -35.65
CA PRO A 47 5.90 -7.31 -36.22
C PRO A 47 5.70 -5.80 -36.04
N GLN A 48 6.27 -5.19 -35.00
CA GLN A 48 6.26 -3.73 -34.85
C GLN A 48 7.14 -3.02 -35.88
N ALA A 49 8.33 -3.54 -36.17
CA ALA A 49 9.21 -2.99 -37.21
C ALA A 49 8.56 -3.09 -38.60
N ASP A 50 7.97 -4.25 -38.92
CA ASP A 50 7.29 -4.50 -40.19
C ASP A 50 6.05 -3.59 -40.33
N SER A 51 5.24 -3.45 -39.27
CA SER A 51 4.08 -2.54 -39.27
C SER A 51 4.45 -1.06 -39.49
N LEU A 52 5.62 -0.64 -39.01
CA LEU A 52 6.13 0.73 -39.22
C LEU A 52 6.64 0.93 -40.65
N GLU A 53 7.27 -0.09 -41.23
CA GLU A 53 7.67 -0.08 -42.64
C GLU A 53 6.46 -0.02 -43.57
N ASP A 54 5.41 -0.81 -43.29
CA ASP A 54 4.13 -0.76 -44.01
C ASP A 54 3.44 0.61 -43.91
N ALA A 55 3.65 1.32 -42.80
CA ALA A 55 3.18 2.70 -42.61
C ALA A 55 4.01 3.77 -43.36
N GLY A 56 5.06 3.37 -44.10
CA GLY A 56 5.89 4.24 -44.92
C GLY A 56 7.11 4.82 -44.21
N VAL A 57 7.49 4.30 -43.04
CA VAL A 57 8.70 4.72 -42.31
C VAL A 57 9.93 4.06 -42.95
N PRO A 58 11.05 4.78 -43.16
CA PRO A 58 12.26 4.19 -43.74
C PRO A 58 12.83 3.09 -42.84
N LEU A 59 13.34 2.02 -43.45
CA LEU A 59 13.77 0.78 -42.78
C LEU A 59 14.57 1.00 -41.48
N TRP A 60 15.63 1.82 -41.53
CA TRP A 60 16.49 2.07 -40.37
C TRP A 60 15.75 2.75 -39.20
N LEU A 61 14.78 3.61 -39.50
CA LEU A 61 13.99 4.34 -38.52
C LEU A 61 12.89 3.45 -37.93
N SER A 62 12.30 2.55 -38.73
CA SER A 62 11.32 1.56 -38.27
C SER A 62 11.89 0.66 -37.19
N TRP A 63 13.11 0.13 -37.39
CA TRP A 63 13.80 -0.68 -36.39
C TRP A 63 14.12 0.10 -35.10
N LEU A 64 14.59 1.34 -35.22
CA LEU A 64 14.89 2.18 -34.06
C LEU A 64 13.64 2.51 -33.23
N LEU A 65 12.53 2.86 -33.91
CA LEU A 65 11.24 3.13 -33.27
C LEU A 65 10.66 1.87 -32.65
N ALA A 66 10.72 0.72 -33.33
CA ALA A 66 10.26 -0.56 -32.79
C ALA A 66 11.01 -0.94 -31.51
N VAL A 67 12.34 -0.85 -31.49
CA VAL A 67 13.13 -1.09 -30.26
C VAL A 67 12.69 -0.15 -29.13
N THR A 68 12.50 1.14 -29.44
CA THR A 68 12.05 2.13 -28.45
C THR A 68 10.66 1.80 -27.90
N LEU A 69 9.72 1.40 -28.75
CA LEU A 69 8.36 1.00 -28.36
C LEU A 69 8.39 -0.25 -27.46
N VAL A 70 9.13 -1.30 -27.85
CA VAL A 70 9.30 -2.49 -27.02
C VAL A 70 9.88 -2.15 -25.65
N LEU A 71 10.89 -1.27 -25.58
CA LEU A 71 11.44 -0.82 -24.29
C LEU A 71 10.38 -0.12 -23.43
N VAL A 72 9.55 0.74 -24.02
CA VAL A 72 8.44 1.39 -23.31
C VAL A 72 7.40 0.36 -22.86
N GLU A 73 7.05 -0.63 -23.68
CA GLU A 73 6.12 -1.71 -23.31
C GLU A 73 6.65 -2.54 -22.14
N ILE A 74 7.94 -2.90 -22.16
CA ILE A 74 8.59 -3.59 -21.03
C ILE A 74 8.47 -2.74 -19.75
N LEU A 75 8.73 -1.43 -19.83
CA LEU A 75 8.58 -0.53 -18.69
C LEU A 75 7.14 -0.46 -18.18
N ILE A 76 6.16 -0.39 -19.08
CA ILE A 76 4.74 -0.37 -18.71
C ILE A 76 4.33 -1.67 -18.01
N VAL A 77 4.69 -2.82 -18.59
CA VAL A 77 4.34 -4.14 -18.04
C VAL A 77 4.99 -4.35 -16.67
N THR A 78 6.28 -4.05 -16.53
CA THR A 78 7.00 -4.20 -15.26
C THR A 78 6.49 -3.23 -14.20
N PHE A 79 6.19 -1.99 -14.57
CA PHE A 79 5.62 -1.00 -13.66
C PHE A 79 4.20 -1.39 -13.21
N ALA A 80 3.34 -1.81 -14.13
CA ALA A 80 2.00 -2.29 -13.81
C ALA A 80 2.02 -3.50 -12.87
N TYR A 81 2.90 -4.48 -13.14
CA TYR A 81 3.11 -5.62 -12.25
C TYR A 81 3.56 -5.19 -10.85
N LYS A 82 4.56 -4.30 -10.78
CA LYS A 82 5.07 -3.78 -9.49
C LYS A 82 3.98 -3.09 -8.68
N LEU A 83 3.11 -2.29 -9.32
CA LEU A 83 2.00 -1.61 -8.63
C LEU A 83 1.03 -2.60 -7.99
N LEU A 84 0.67 -3.68 -8.70
CA LEU A 84 -0.27 -4.70 -8.20
C LEU A 84 0.36 -5.51 -7.06
N VAL A 85 1.59 -5.98 -7.28
CA VAL A 85 2.24 -6.92 -6.37
C VAL A 85 2.69 -6.23 -5.09
N MET A 86 3.22 -5.01 -5.19
CA MET A 86 3.72 -4.29 -4.01
C MET A 86 2.60 -4.05 -2.98
N GLY A 87 1.41 -3.62 -3.42
CA GLY A 87 0.27 -3.39 -2.52
C GLY A 87 -0.11 -4.66 -1.76
N HIS A 88 -0.18 -5.80 -2.45
CA HIS A 88 -0.49 -7.08 -1.82
C HIS A 88 0.52 -7.47 -0.72
N TYR A 89 1.82 -7.28 -0.95
CA TYR A 89 2.83 -7.61 0.05
C TYR A 89 2.85 -6.63 1.22
N GLN A 90 2.53 -5.35 1.00
CA GLN A 90 2.39 -4.37 2.08
C GLN A 90 1.25 -4.76 3.01
N ASP A 91 0.10 -5.14 2.47
CA ASP A 91 -1.06 -5.59 3.25
C ASP A 91 -0.73 -6.84 4.07
N LYS A 92 -0.03 -7.82 3.45
CA LYS A 92 0.40 -9.04 4.16
C LYS A 92 1.35 -8.76 5.33
N ILE A 93 2.28 -7.83 5.17
CA ILE A 93 3.18 -7.42 6.25
C ILE A 93 2.40 -6.69 7.34
N PHE A 94 1.46 -5.84 6.96
CA PHE A 94 0.61 -5.11 7.89
C PHE A 94 -0.23 -6.07 8.75
N GLU A 95 -0.90 -7.04 8.14
CA GLU A 95 -1.65 -8.10 8.83
C GLU A 95 -0.77 -8.86 9.83
N GLN A 96 0.42 -9.29 9.41
CA GLN A 96 1.35 -10.04 10.27
C GLN A 96 1.75 -9.24 11.51
N VAL A 97 2.02 -7.95 11.36
CA VAL A 97 2.39 -7.08 12.48
C VAL A 97 1.22 -6.85 13.42
N MET A 98 0.00 -6.67 12.90
CA MET A 98 -1.21 -6.52 13.73
C MET A 98 -1.51 -7.79 14.53
N VAL A 99 -1.38 -8.97 13.90
CA VAL A 99 -1.53 -10.27 14.58
C VAL A 99 -0.46 -10.43 15.66
N ALA A 100 0.80 -10.07 15.37
CA ALA A 100 1.88 -10.13 16.36
C ALA A 100 1.68 -9.18 17.56
N ARG A 101 0.92 -8.09 17.38
CA ARG A 101 0.53 -7.16 18.43
C ARG A 101 -0.71 -7.57 19.23
N GLY A 102 -1.36 -8.67 18.86
CA GLY A 102 -2.52 -9.21 19.59
C GLY A 102 -3.87 -8.89 18.97
N TYR A 103 -3.92 -8.16 17.84
CA TYR A 103 -5.17 -7.81 17.14
C TYR A 103 -5.58 -8.86 16.12
N LYS A 104 -5.44 -10.15 16.47
CA LYS A 104 -5.71 -11.26 15.56
C LYS A 104 -7.18 -11.31 15.12
N ASP A 105 -8.11 -11.14 16.06
CA ASP A 105 -9.55 -11.21 15.79
C ASP A 105 -10.00 -10.10 14.82
N LEU A 106 -9.41 -8.91 14.96
CA LEU A 106 -9.68 -7.77 14.08
C LEU A 106 -9.27 -8.07 12.63
N VAL A 107 -8.13 -8.72 12.43
CA VAL A 107 -7.62 -9.11 11.10
C VAL A 107 -8.43 -10.26 10.50
N GLU A 108 -8.73 -11.30 11.29
CA GLU A 108 -9.41 -12.50 10.81
C GLU A 108 -10.84 -12.20 10.33
N ASN A 109 -11.57 -11.34 11.04
CA ASN A 109 -12.93 -10.92 10.68
C ASN A 109 -13.01 -10.25 9.30
N THR A 110 -11.99 -9.49 8.92
CA THR A 110 -11.93 -8.82 7.60
C THR A 110 -11.39 -9.75 6.51
N SER A 111 -10.42 -10.60 6.83
CA SER A 111 -9.78 -11.52 5.87
C SER A 111 -10.74 -12.51 5.21
N GLN A 112 -11.84 -12.87 5.88
CA GLN A 112 -12.89 -13.75 5.33
C GLN A 112 -13.69 -13.10 4.19
N HIS A 113 -13.70 -11.77 4.08
CA HIS A 113 -14.46 -11.02 3.07
C HIS A 113 -13.57 -10.48 1.92
N ALA A 114 -12.25 -10.52 2.08
CA ALA A 114 -11.29 -9.93 1.14
C ALA A 114 -10.67 -10.99 0.21
N GLY A 115 -11.45 -11.45 -0.77
CA GLY A 115 -10.92 -12.27 -1.86
C GLY A 115 -9.94 -11.49 -2.77
N TRP A 116 -9.16 -12.23 -3.57
CA TRP A 116 -8.26 -11.75 -4.64
C TRP A 116 -8.82 -10.60 -5.51
N ALA A 117 -10.14 -10.52 -5.68
CA ALA A 117 -10.84 -9.44 -6.39
C ALA A 117 -10.68 -8.04 -5.74
N TRP A 118 -10.37 -7.98 -4.44
CA TRP A 118 -10.20 -6.74 -3.68
C TRP A 118 -8.86 -6.04 -3.94
N SER A 119 -7.78 -6.82 -4.08
CA SER A 119 -6.44 -6.31 -4.46
C SER A 119 -6.46 -5.59 -5.82
N CYS A 120 -7.32 -6.03 -6.75
CA CYS A 120 -7.54 -5.35 -8.03
C CYS A 120 -8.35 -4.06 -7.92
N ARG A 121 -9.29 -3.98 -6.95
CA ARG A 121 -10.22 -2.84 -6.79
C ARG A 121 -9.57 -1.66 -6.05
N SER A 122 -8.77 -1.92 -5.03
CA SER A 122 -7.98 -0.89 -4.32
C SER A 122 -6.88 -0.30 -5.21
N CYS A 123 -6.31 -1.08 -6.13
CA CYS A 123 -5.23 -0.63 -7.01
C CYS A 123 -5.70 0.27 -8.18
N CYS A 124 -6.88 0.02 -8.76
CA CYS A 124 -7.23 0.62 -10.05
C CYS A 124 -8.06 1.90 -10.02
N ARG A 125 -8.73 2.29 -8.93
CA ARG A 125 -9.65 3.46 -8.99
C ARG A 125 -9.31 4.64 -8.10
N VAL A 126 -8.75 4.43 -6.91
CA VAL A 126 -8.62 5.52 -5.93
C VAL A 126 -7.18 5.97 -5.72
N SER A 127 -6.19 5.06 -5.69
CA SER A 127 -4.79 5.47 -5.44
C SER A 127 -4.12 6.11 -6.66
N VAL A 128 -4.25 5.52 -7.87
CA VAL A 128 -3.55 6.03 -9.07
C VAL A 128 -4.06 7.40 -9.52
N TRP A 129 -5.40 7.58 -9.62
CA TRP A 129 -5.98 8.87 -9.99
C TRP A 129 -5.69 9.95 -8.95
N ARG A 130 -5.79 9.64 -7.66
CA ARG A 130 -5.46 10.59 -6.59
C ARG A 130 -3.97 10.96 -6.60
N ARG A 131 -3.07 9.98 -6.72
CA ARG A 131 -1.62 10.22 -6.86
C ARG A 131 -1.30 11.05 -8.09
N LEU A 132 -1.93 10.78 -9.23
CA LEU A 132 -1.75 11.55 -10.46
C LEU A 132 -2.28 12.98 -10.34
N THR A 133 -3.48 13.17 -9.78
CA THR A 133 -4.05 14.50 -9.54
C THR A 133 -3.20 15.31 -8.56
N LEU A 134 -2.67 14.68 -7.51
CA LEU A 134 -1.75 15.33 -6.57
C LEU A 134 -0.42 15.68 -7.23
N LEU A 135 0.16 14.79 -8.03
CA LEU A 135 1.40 15.06 -8.76
C LEU A 135 1.23 16.27 -9.69
N VAL A 136 0.13 16.33 -10.45
CA VAL A 136 -0.19 17.45 -11.34
C VAL A 136 -0.49 18.73 -10.55
N ALA A 137 -1.22 18.64 -9.44
CA ALA A 137 -1.55 19.79 -8.60
C ALA A 137 -0.34 20.33 -7.80
N THR A 138 0.67 19.49 -7.54
CA THR A 138 1.86 19.85 -6.75
C THR A 138 3.07 20.21 -7.62
N LEU A 139 3.03 19.92 -8.92
CA LEU A 139 4.01 20.36 -9.92
C LEU A 139 4.26 21.89 -9.90
N PRO A 140 3.24 22.77 -9.84
CA PRO A 140 3.44 24.22 -9.72
C PRO A 140 4.11 24.61 -8.40
N LEU A 141 3.94 23.81 -7.36
CA LEU A 141 4.46 24.08 -6.01
C LEU A 141 5.98 23.90 -5.92
N ASN A 142 6.58 23.09 -6.81
CA ASN A 142 8.03 22.93 -6.92
C ASN A 142 8.75 24.15 -7.52
N MET A 143 8.01 25.16 -8.02
CA MET A 143 8.60 26.41 -8.55
C MET A 143 9.16 27.33 -7.45
N LEU A 144 8.78 27.12 -6.18
CA LEU A 144 9.30 27.86 -5.03
C LEU A 144 10.25 26.97 -4.21
N PRO A 145 11.58 27.15 -4.33
CA PRO A 145 12.54 26.32 -3.60
C PRO A 145 12.33 26.47 -2.08
N ILE A 146 12.50 25.35 -1.36
CA ILE A 146 12.41 25.22 0.10
C ILE A 146 10.97 25.27 0.64
N VAL A 147 10.22 26.37 0.45
CA VAL A 147 8.85 26.47 0.99
C VAL A 147 7.90 25.52 0.27
N GLY A 148 8.02 25.43 -1.06
CA GLY A 148 7.26 24.49 -1.88
C GLY A 148 7.51 23.03 -1.49
N SER A 149 8.77 22.68 -1.22
CA SER A 149 9.18 21.34 -0.81
C SER A 149 8.65 20.93 0.56
N VAL A 150 8.59 21.86 1.53
CA VAL A 150 8.03 21.57 2.87
C VAL A 150 6.53 21.35 2.79
N ILE A 151 5.79 22.22 2.08
CA ILE A 151 4.34 22.07 1.90
C ILE A 151 4.02 20.80 1.10
N TYR A 152 4.84 20.51 0.08
CA TYR A 152 4.77 19.27 -0.68
C TYR A 152 4.93 18.05 0.23
N ALA A 153 5.97 18.02 1.06
CA ALA A 153 6.24 16.91 1.96
C ALA A 153 5.14 16.72 3.00
N TRP A 154 4.57 17.82 3.52
CA TRP A 154 3.43 17.76 4.43
C TRP A 154 2.21 17.14 3.76
N LYS A 155 1.78 17.67 2.61
CA LYS A 155 0.57 17.23 1.92
C LYS A 155 0.71 15.81 1.41
N ASN A 156 1.77 15.52 0.66
CA ASN A 156 2.02 14.18 0.12
C ASN A 156 2.32 13.18 1.22
N GLY A 157 3.03 13.58 2.27
CA GLY A 157 3.28 12.74 3.44
C GLY A 157 1.97 12.32 4.11
N THR A 158 1.07 13.27 4.41
CA THR A 158 -0.23 12.94 5.03
C THR A 158 -1.04 11.96 4.18
N ILE A 159 -0.99 12.12 2.86
CA ILE A 159 -1.71 11.24 1.93
C ILE A 159 -1.04 9.86 1.85
N LEU A 160 0.28 9.80 1.88
CA LEU A 160 1.03 8.55 1.98
C LEU A 160 0.69 7.79 3.27
N ALA A 161 0.62 8.50 4.41
CA ALA A 161 0.19 7.91 5.69
C ALA A 161 -1.25 7.37 5.63
N TRP A 162 -2.17 8.09 4.97
CA TRP A 162 -3.51 7.56 4.70
C TRP A 162 -3.43 6.26 3.90
N GLU A 163 -2.67 6.25 2.81
CA GLU A 163 -2.53 5.05 1.96
C GLU A 163 -2.02 3.84 2.74
N TYR A 164 -1.05 4.02 3.63
CA TYR A 164 -0.57 2.97 4.51
C TYR A 164 -1.61 2.47 5.54
N HIS A 165 -2.62 3.28 5.89
CA HIS A 165 -3.70 2.91 6.82
C HIS A 165 -4.99 2.48 6.14
N LEU A 166 -5.03 2.34 4.80
CA LEU A 166 -6.25 1.92 4.10
C LEU A 166 -6.75 0.56 4.60
N LEU A 167 -5.84 -0.40 4.82
CA LEU A 167 -6.19 -1.71 5.35
C LEU A 167 -6.70 -1.63 6.80
N TYR A 168 -6.08 -0.80 7.64
CA TYR A 168 -6.57 -0.53 9.00
C TYR A 168 -7.99 0.05 9.00
N PHE A 169 -8.25 1.01 8.10
CA PHE A 169 -9.58 1.58 7.97
C PHE A 169 -10.61 0.57 7.44
N GLU A 170 -10.16 -0.40 6.65
CA GLU A 170 -10.99 -1.51 6.22
C GLU A 170 -11.27 -2.50 7.35
N PHE A 171 -10.29 -2.81 8.21
CA PHE A 171 -10.53 -3.60 9.42
C PHE A 171 -11.64 -3.01 10.28
N LYS A 172 -11.70 -1.68 10.29
CA LYS A 172 -12.79 -0.94 10.93
C LYS A 172 -14.03 -0.81 10.04
N HIS A 173 -14.04 -1.10 8.75
CA HIS A 173 -15.17 -0.83 7.84
C HIS A 173 -15.55 0.67 7.71
N LEU A 174 -14.56 1.57 7.82
CA LEU A 174 -14.73 3.01 7.69
C LEU A 174 -15.00 3.43 6.24
N SER A 175 -16.06 4.21 6.02
CA SER A 175 -16.29 4.88 4.73
C SER A 175 -15.30 6.02 4.50
N TYR A 176 -15.18 6.49 3.25
CA TYR A 176 -14.21 7.53 2.88
C TYR A 176 -14.37 8.84 3.66
N GLU A 177 -15.61 9.26 3.96
CA GLU A 177 -15.87 10.47 4.75
C GLU A 177 -15.43 10.29 6.21
N GLU A 178 -15.66 9.10 6.76
CA GLU A 178 -15.28 8.76 8.13
C GLU A 178 -13.75 8.63 8.26
N GLN A 179 -13.08 8.08 7.25
CA GLN A 179 -11.61 8.07 7.15
C GLN A 179 -11.05 9.50 7.13
N ARG A 180 -11.65 10.38 6.32
CA ARG A 180 -11.22 11.79 6.23
C ARG A 180 -11.36 12.50 7.58
N ALA A 181 -12.47 12.30 8.28
CA ALA A 181 -12.70 12.88 9.60
C ALA A 181 -11.70 12.32 10.63
N PHE A 182 -11.42 11.02 10.60
CA PHE A 182 -10.43 10.38 11.46
C PHE A 182 -9.02 10.96 11.27
N ILE A 183 -8.61 11.15 10.01
CA ILE A 183 -7.30 11.71 9.69
C ILE A 183 -7.21 13.18 10.06
N GLU A 184 -8.27 13.96 9.88
CA GLU A 184 -8.27 15.37 10.29
C GLU A 184 -8.15 15.51 11.81
N LYS A 185 -8.76 14.58 12.59
CA LYS A 185 -8.58 14.51 14.05
C LYS A 185 -7.13 14.21 14.44
N HIS A 186 -6.44 13.33 13.70
CA HIS A 186 -5.06 12.90 13.99
C HIS A 186 -4.02 13.52 13.05
N LYS A 187 -4.32 14.69 12.47
CA LYS A 187 -3.59 15.27 11.34
C LYS A 187 -2.10 15.42 11.58
N VAL A 188 -1.70 15.80 12.80
CA VAL A 188 -0.29 15.99 13.18
C VAL A 188 0.47 14.66 13.24
N GLN A 189 -0.16 13.60 13.73
CA GLN A 189 0.44 12.27 13.79
C GLN A 189 0.60 11.70 12.38
N TYR A 190 -0.45 11.78 11.56
CA TYR A 190 -0.43 11.31 10.16
C TYR A 190 0.55 12.11 9.29
N SER A 191 0.58 13.44 9.42
CA SER A 191 1.50 14.27 8.61
C SER A 191 2.95 14.04 9.00
N SER A 192 3.26 13.88 10.29
CA SER A 192 4.63 13.65 10.74
C SER A 192 5.14 12.25 10.38
N PHE A 193 4.33 11.20 10.58
CA PHE A 193 4.64 9.84 10.12
C PHE A 193 4.85 9.82 8.61
N GLY A 194 3.89 10.36 7.87
CA GLY A 194 3.88 10.38 6.42
C GLY A 194 5.05 11.16 5.80
N MET A 195 5.44 12.28 6.41
CA MET A 195 6.60 13.06 5.97
C MET A 195 7.90 12.27 6.12
N GLN A 196 8.09 11.59 7.26
CA GLN A 196 9.28 10.75 7.49
C GLN A 196 9.29 9.55 6.53
N ALA A 197 8.16 8.87 6.36
CA ALA A 197 8.01 7.75 5.43
C ALA A 197 8.33 8.16 3.99
N LEU A 198 7.79 9.30 3.55
CA LEU A 198 8.03 9.86 2.22
C LEU A 198 9.51 10.17 1.99
N LEU A 199 10.20 10.76 2.97
CA LEU A 199 11.63 11.09 2.86
C LEU A 199 12.49 9.83 2.69
N LEU A 200 12.16 8.74 3.39
CA LEU A 200 12.87 7.47 3.24
C LEU A 200 12.59 6.81 1.89
N GLU A 201 11.35 6.87 1.40
CA GLU A 201 10.99 6.33 0.08
C GLU A 201 11.60 7.12 -1.08
N MET A 202 11.86 8.42 -0.88
CA MET A 202 12.56 9.26 -1.85
C MET A 202 14.05 8.91 -2.02
N MET A 203 14.63 8.10 -1.12
CA MET A 203 16.01 7.67 -1.29
C MET A 203 16.15 6.74 -2.50
N PRO A 204 17.00 7.07 -3.49
CA PRO A 204 17.21 6.19 -4.63
C PRO A 204 17.82 4.86 -4.16
N VAL A 205 17.53 3.77 -4.88
CA VAL A 205 17.97 2.40 -4.59
C VAL A 205 17.32 1.78 -3.34
N ILE A 206 17.47 2.41 -2.18
CA ILE A 206 17.05 1.85 -0.88
C ILE A 206 15.58 2.17 -0.55
N GLY A 207 15.00 3.20 -1.17
CA GLY A 207 13.60 3.61 -0.96
C GLY A 207 12.59 2.47 -1.10
N SER A 208 12.84 1.52 -2.02
CA SER A 208 11.99 0.35 -2.20
C SER A 208 11.93 -0.59 -0.99
N VAL A 209 13.02 -0.68 -0.22
CA VAL A 209 13.08 -1.43 1.05
C VAL A 209 12.32 -0.67 2.13
N PHE A 210 12.45 0.66 2.15
CA PHE A 210 11.77 1.50 3.13
C PHE A 210 10.24 1.45 3.00
N VAL A 211 9.69 1.13 1.83
CA VAL A 211 8.25 0.89 1.68
C VAL A 211 7.77 -0.23 2.62
N PHE A 212 8.55 -1.30 2.80
CA PHE A 212 8.20 -2.39 3.71
C PHE A 212 8.39 -2.00 5.18
N THR A 213 9.46 -1.27 5.52
CA THR A 213 9.67 -0.80 6.89
C THR A 213 8.61 0.23 7.30
N ASN A 214 8.17 1.06 6.35
CA ASN A 214 7.09 2.02 6.54
C ASN A 214 5.75 1.30 6.70
N ALA A 215 5.50 0.20 5.98
CA ALA A 215 4.32 -0.64 6.19
C ALA A 215 4.30 -1.25 7.61
N VAL A 216 5.45 -1.74 8.11
CA VAL A 216 5.59 -2.19 9.50
C VAL A 216 5.33 -1.04 10.47
N GLY A 217 5.93 0.14 10.23
CA GLY A 217 5.74 1.33 11.06
C GLY A 217 4.28 1.80 11.09
N ALA A 218 3.58 1.71 9.97
CA ALA A 218 2.15 2.00 9.87
C ALA A 218 1.31 1.00 10.68
N ALA A 219 1.62 -0.29 10.60
CA ALA A 219 0.93 -1.30 11.41
C ALA A 219 1.17 -1.08 12.92
N LEU A 220 2.38 -0.71 13.31
CA LEU A 220 2.68 -0.32 14.69
C LEU A 220 1.93 0.93 15.13
N PHE A 221 1.79 1.92 14.23
CA PHE A 221 1.01 3.12 14.50
C PHE A 221 -0.48 2.79 14.65
N ALA A 222 -1.03 1.95 13.78
CA ALA A 222 -2.41 1.47 13.87
C ALA A 222 -2.68 0.71 15.18
N ALA A 223 -1.78 -0.20 15.58
CA ALA A 223 -1.87 -0.90 16.86
C ALA A 223 -1.89 0.08 18.04
N HIS A 224 -1.06 1.12 18.01
CA HIS A 224 -1.05 2.13 19.07
C HIS A 224 -2.36 2.93 19.15
N LEU A 225 -2.98 3.25 18.01
CA LEU A 225 -4.29 3.92 17.99
C LEU A 225 -5.38 3.04 18.61
N GLU A 226 -5.32 1.72 18.40
CA GLU A 226 -6.24 0.78 19.06
C GLU A 226 -6.00 0.70 20.57
N ASP A 227 -4.74 0.67 21.00
CA ASP A 227 -4.39 0.71 22.43
C ASP A 227 -4.92 1.99 23.11
N GLU A 228 -4.77 3.16 22.47
CA GLU A 228 -5.30 4.44 22.94
C GLU A 228 -6.85 4.41 23.03
N GLU A 229 -7.52 3.89 21.99
CA GLU A 229 -8.98 3.76 21.98
C GLU A 229 -9.50 2.79 23.04
N ASP A 230 -8.79 1.69 23.31
CA ASP A 230 -9.16 0.73 24.35
C ASP A 230 -8.95 1.33 25.75
N TYR A 231 -7.86 2.07 25.96
CA TYR A 231 -7.60 2.78 27.21
C TYR A 231 -8.67 3.84 27.52
N ASP A 232 -9.03 4.66 26.52
CA ASP A 232 -10.09 5.67 26.64
C ASP A 232 -11.45 5.05 26.98
N ARG A 233 -11.74 3.85 26.46
CA ARG A 233 -12.97 3.12 26.81
C ARG A 233 -12.99 2.63 28.25
N VAL A 234 -11.86 2.15 28.75
CA VAL A 234 -11.74 1.63 30.12
C VAL A 234 -11.81 2.75 31.16
N GLN A 235 -11.21 3.91 30.89
CA GLN A 235 -11.23 5.05 31.82
C GLN A 235 -12.42 6.00 31.65
N GLY A 236 -12.96 6.12 30.44
CA GLY A 236 -13.97 7.12 30.09
C GLY A 236 -15.42 6.76 30.39
N GLY A 237 -15.70 5.62 31.04
CA GLY A 237 -17.07 5.26 31.42
C GLY A 237 -18.04 5.23 30.22
N GLY A 238 -17.73 4.43 29.19
CA GLY A 238 -18.70 4.10 28.14
C GLY A 238 -19.00 5.20 27.12
N VAL A 239 -18.09 6.15 26.87
CA VAL A 239 -18.19 7.00 25.68
C VAL A 239 -17.88 6.12 24.46
N GLN A 240 -18.93 5.81 23.68
CA GLN A 240 -18.78 5.12 22.40
C GLN A 240 -17.77 5.88 21.53
N PRO A 241 -16.85 5.18 20.84
CA PRO A 241 -15.98 5.84 19.86
C PRO A 241 -16.87 6.61 18.87
N GLY A 242 -16.40 7.75 18.37
CA GLY A 242 -17.12 8.57 17.37
C GLY A 242 -17.34 7.88 16.02
N TRP A 243 -17.12 6.58 15.96
CA TRP A 243 -17.39 5.72 14.84
C TRP A 243 -18.04 4.41 15.28
N ASP A 244 -19.09 4.00 14.57
CA ASP A 244 -20.05 3.00 15.02
C ASP A 244 -19.51 1.56 14.90
N LYS A 245 -19.07 0.98 16.03
CA LYS A 245 -18.65 -0.43 16.12
C LYS A 245 -19.78 -1.43 15.81
N SER A 246 -21.05 -1.03 15.76
CA SER A 246 -22.13 -1.91 15.30
C SER A 246 -21.85 -2.45 13.89
N LYS A 247 -21.15 -1.68 13.05
CA LYS A 247 -20.70 -2.09 11.72
C LYS A 247 -19.66 -3.21 11.74
N CYS A 248 -18.87 -3.34 12.81
CA CYS A 248 -17.95 -4.47 13.03
C CYS A 248 -18.66 -5.65 13.73
N ALA A 249 -19.72 -5.39 14.49
CA ALA A 249 -20.45 -6.37 15.29
C ALA A 249 -21.62 -7.05 14.55
N ASP A 250 -22.09 -6.50 13.43
CA ASP A 250 -23.20 -7.08 12.65
C ASP A 250 -22.81 -8.42 11.99
N SER A 251 -21.52 -8.74 11.92
CA SER A 251 -21.01 -10.07 11.53
C SER A 251 -20.89 -11.05 12.72
N SER A 252 -21.06 -10.58 13.97
CA SER A 252 -21.11 -11.42 15.18
C SER A 252 -22.48 -12.09 15.41
N ALA A 253 -23.47 -11.81 14.57
CA ALA A 253 -24.83 -12.33 14.71
C ALA A 253 -24.99 -13.82 14.30
N TYR A 254 -23.92 -14.51 13.93
CA TYR A 254 -23.95 -15.97 13.78
C TYR A 254 -23.65 -16.65 15.11
N ASN A 255 -24.74 -16.86 15.83
CA ASN A 255 -24.91 -17.75 16.97
C ASN A 255 -24.08 -19.04 16.83
N TYR A 256 -22.99 -19.16 17.61
CA TYR A 256 -22.38 -20.45 17.94
C TYR A 256 -23.12 -21.15 19.10
N SER A 257 -24.41 -20.89 19.27
CA SER A 257 -25.28 -21.76 20.07
C SER A 257 -25.84 -22.83 19.15
N ASN A 258 -25.05 -23.90 18.96
CA ASN A 258 -25.45 -25.28 18.64
C ASN A 258 -24.26 -26.01 18.03
N VAL A 259 -23.18 -26.15 18.80
CA VAL A 259 -22.27 -27.29 18.59
C VAL A 259 -22.77 -28.38 19.53
N PRO A 260 -23.40 -29.46 19.04
CA PRO A 260 -23.71 -30.58 19.90
C PRO A 260 -22.39 -31.18 20.35
N SER A 261 -22.17 -31.24 21.65
CA SER A 261 -21.15 -32.09 22.27
C SER A 261 -21.46 -33.56 21.94
N GLY A 262 -21.02 -34.00 20.77
CA GLY A 262 -20.97 -35.40 20.39
C GLY A 262 -19.57 -35.93 20.68
N GLY A 263 -19.40 -36.53 21.86
CA GLY A 263 -18.24 -37.36 22.15
C GLY A 263 -18.35 -38.75 21.49
N MET A 264 -17.26 -39.52 21.69
CA MET A 264 -17.06 -40.96 21.38
C MET A 264 -16.78 -41.24 19.89
N VAL A 265 -15.75 -41.99 19.49
CA VAL A 265 -14.79 -42.94 20.11
C VAL A 265 -13.48 -42.85 19.32
#